data_AF-A0A7M1QDK0-F1
#
_entry.id   AF-A0A7M1QDK0-F1
#
_cell.length_a   1.000
_cell.length_b   1.000
_cell.length_c   1.000
_cell.angle_alpha   90.00
_cell.angle_beta   90.00
_cell.angle_gamma   90.00
#
_symmetry.space_group_name_H-M   'P 1'
#
loop_
_entity.id
_entity.type
_entity.pdbx_description
1 polymer ?
#
loop_
_entity_poly.entity_id
_entity_poly.type
_entity_poly.pdbx_seq_one_letter_code
_entity_poly.pdbx_strand_id
1 'polypeptide(L)'
;MFQRTRKVACPQCHGSNFWHGNPKPADVLHCRYCDGVVTTYADYVEQTARREAERLLAEFVEADVSRDLAHLKAVLATPDRRISP
;
A
#
# COMPACT_ATOMS: atom_id res chain seq x y z
N MET A 1 -7.96 0.72 -11.61
CA MET A 1 -6.77 0.09 -12.25
C MET A 1 -5.56 0.52 -11.43
N PHE A 2 -4.92 -0.40 -10.69
CA PHE A 2 -3.80 -0.05 -9.80
C PHE A 2 -2.73 0.72 -10.58
N GLN A 3 -2.32 1.89 -10.09
CA GLN A 3 -1.25 2.67 -10.68
C GLN A 3 0.06 1.89 -10.50
N ARG A 4 0.30 0.94 -11.41
CA ARG A 4 1.54 0.19 -11.54
C ARG A 4 2.59 1.15 -12.06
N THR A 5 3.04 2.09 -11.23
CA THR A 5 4.29 2.76 -11.51
C THR A 5 5.32 1.63 -11.51
N ARG A 6 5.75 1.21 -12.70
CA ARG A 6 6.76 0.15 -12.89
C ARG A 6 8.15 0.60 -12.44
N LYS A 7 8.21 1.66 -11.62
CA LYS A 7 9.39 2.32 -11.10
C LYS A 7 9.87 1.57 -9.87
N VAL A 8 11.15 1.21 -9.86
CA VAL A 8 11.82 0.54 -8.75
C VAL A 8 13.09 1.32 -8.43
N ALA A 9 13.25 1.72 -7.17
CA ALA A 9 14.47 2.36 -6.71
C ALA A 9 15.57 1.31 -6.49
N CYS A 10 16.79 1.58 -6.94
CA CYS A 10 17.93 0.72 -6.63
C CYS A 10 18.28 0.82 -5.14
N PRO A 11 18.50 -0.29 -4.42
CA PRO A 11 18.88 -0.25 -3.01
C PRO A 11 20.30 0.27 -2.78
N GLN A 12 21.15 0.27 -3.81
CA GLN A 12 22.56 0.67 -3.68
C GLN A 12 22.79 2.15 -3.95
N CYS A 13 22.22 2.69 -5.03
CA CYS A 13 22.45 4.07 -5.45
C CYS A 13 21.19 4.94 -5.45
N HIS A 14 20.04 4.40 -5.04
CA HIS A 14 18.73 5.06 -5.07
C HIS A 14 18.28 5.54 -6.46
N GLY A 15 18.99 5.14 -7.52
CA GLY A 15 18.64 5.43 -8.90
C GLY A 15 17.28 4.84 -9.27
N SER A 16 16.54 5.55 -10.13
CA SER A 16 15.22 5.14 -10.59
C SER A 16 15.32 4.18 -11.79
N ASN A 17 14.79 2.97 -11.61
CA ASN A 17 14.76 1.93 -12.64
C ASN A 17 13.32 1.58 -13.01
N PHE A 18 13.10 0.95 -14.17
CA PHE A 18 11.75 0.62 -14.62
C PHE A 18 11.72 -0.72 -15.34
N TRP A 19 10.67 -1.49 -15.08
CA TRP A 19 10.33 -2.69 -15.85
C TRP A 19 9.71 -2.33 -17.21
N HIS A 20 10.28 -2.85 -18.28
CA HIS A 20 9.82 -2.65 -19.66
C HIS A 20 9.15 -3.90 -20.23
N GLY A 21 8.20 -3.74 -21.14
CA GLY A 21 7.56 -4.87 -21.86
C GLY A 21 6.79 -5.82 -20.94
N ASN A 22 6.91 -7.13 -21.22
CA ASN A 22 6.30 -8.21 -20.43
C ASN A 22 7.41 -9.13 -19.92
N PRO A 23 8.10 -8.77 -18.83
CA PRO A 23 9.16 -9.59 -18.28
C PRO A 23 8.63 -10.93 -17.75
N LYS A 24 9.46 -11.97 -17.88
CA LYS A 24 9.21 -13.28 -17.27
C LYS A 24 9.50 -13.20 -15.76
N PRO A 25 8.93 -14.10 -14.94
CA PRO A 25 9.14 -14.09 -13.50
C PRO A 25 10.62 -14.13 -13.08
N ALA A 26 11.44 -14.88 -13.81
CA ALA A 26 12.87 -15.02 -13.55
C ALA A 26 13.75 -13.89 -14.10
N ASP A 27 13.17 -12.94 -14.85
CA ASP A 27 13.94 -11.81 -15.38
C ASP A 27 14.41 -10.93 -14.22
N VAL A 28 15.65 -10.45 -14.33
CA VAL A 28 16.31 -9.63 -13.30
C VAL A 28 16.36 -8.19 -13.76
N LEU A 29 15.99 -7.27 -12.88
CA LEU A 29 16.19 -5.84 -13.09
C LEU A 29 17.57 -5.44 -12.59
N HIS A 30 18.40 -4.94 -13.51
CA HIS A 30 19.67 -4.31 -13.19
C HIS A 30 19.52 -2.79 -13.09
N CYS A 31 20.33 -2.19 -12.22
CA CYS A 31 20.34 -0.75 -12.05
C CYS A 31 21.04 -0.07 -13.23
N ARG A 32 20.38 0.93 -13.84
CA ARG A 32 20.94 1.68 -14.98
C ARG A 32 22.13 2.56 -14.62
N TYR A 33 22.40 2.78 -13.34
CA TYR A 33 23.43 3.71 -12.86
C TYR A 33 24.66 3.02 -12.26
N CYS A 34 24.46 1.93 -11.53
CA CYS A 34 25.55 1.22 -10.84
C CYS A 34 25.67 -0.25 -11.26
N ASP A 35 24.85 -0.70 -12.21
CA ASP A 35 24.78 -2.08 -12.72
C ASP A 35 24.45 -3.17 -11.67
N GLY A 36 24.24 -2.77 -10.42
CA GLY A 36 23.83 -3.65 -9.34
C GLY A 36 22.49 -4.32 -9.60
N VAL A 37 22.35 -5.57 -9.15
CA VAL A 37 21.09 -6.31 -9.17
C VAL A 37 20.09 -5.62 -8.25
N VAL A 38 18.91 -5.29 -8.78
CA VAL A 38 17.83 -4.63 -8.02
C VAL A 38 16.87 -5.66 -7.45
N THR A 39 16.23 -6.47 -8.30
CA THR A 39 15.22 -7.47 -7.91
C THR A 39 14.84 -8.36 -9.11
N THR A 40 14.20 -9.50 -8.87
CA THR A 40 13.53 -10.28 -9.94
C THR A 40 12.12 -9.73 -10.21
N TYR A 41 11.54 -10.07 -11.37
CA TYR A 41 10.17 -9.64 -11.66
C TYR A 41 9.15 -10.31 -10.71
N ALA A 42 9.36 -11.58 -10.37
CA ALA A 42 8.54 -12.29 -9.40
C ALA A 42 8.50 -11.56 -8.04
N ASP A 43 9.68 -11.24 -7.50
CA ASP A 43 9.81 -10.53 -6.22
C ASP A 43 9.18 -9.14 -6.28
N TYR A 44 9.35 -8.42 -7.40
CA TYR A 44 8.71 -7.12 -7.61
C TYR A 44 7.19 -7.23 -7.54
N VAL A 45 6.59 -8.22 -8.21
CA VAL A 45 5.13 -8.42 -8.20
C VAL A 45 4.65 -8.76 -6.79
N GLU A 46 5.31 -9.69 -6.11
CA GLU A 46 4.95 -10.10 -4.75
C GLU A 46 5.00 -8.92 -3.77
N GLN A 47 6.10 -8.15 -3.76
CA GLN A 47 6.25 -7.00 -2.87
C GLN A 47 5.25 -5.88 -3.18
N THR A 48 4.92 -5.70 -4.46
CA THR A 48 3.91 -4.71 -4.87
C THR A 48 2.53 -5.15 -4.42
N ALA A 49 2.17 -6.42 -4.62
CA ALA A 49 0.90 -6.97 -4.16
C ALA A 49 0.76 -6.88 -2.63
N ARG A 50 1.82 -7.19 -1.88
CA ARG A 50 1.83 -7.08 -0.42
C ARG A 50 1.59 -5.63 0.04
N ARG A 51 2.31 -4.65 -0.51
CA ARG A 51 2.14 -3.23 -0.16
C ARG A 51 0.74 -2.71 -0.49
N GLU A 52 0.18 -3.13 -1.60
CA GLU A 52 -1.19 -2.76 -1.97
C GLU A 52 -2.22 -3.40 -1.02
N ALA A 53 -2.02 -4.66 -0.62
CA ALA A 53 -2.87 -5.31 0.37
C ALA A 53 -2.79 -4.61 1.74
N GLU A 54 -1.58 -4.28 2.21
CA GLU A 54 -1.37 -3.50 3.43
C GLU A 54 -2.06 -2.14 3.38
N ARG A 55 -1.97 -1.42 2.25
CA ARG A 55 -2.66 -0.13 2.07
C ARG A 55 -4.17 -0.28 2.14
N LEU A 56 -4.74 -1.26 1.43
CA LEU A 56 -6.19 -1.50 1.44
C LEU A 56 -6.72 -1.88 2.83
N LEU A 57 -5.95 -2.68 3.58
CA LEU A 57 -6.29 -3.03 4.96
C LEU A 57 -6.24 -1.80 5.87
N ALA A 58 -5.22 -0.94 5.73
CA ALA A 58 -5.13 0.30 6.51
C ALA A 58 -6.30 1.25 6.20
N GLU A 59 -6.64 1.45 4.93
CA GLU A 59 -7.79 2.26 4.50
C GLU A 59 -9.11 1.74 5.10
N PHE A 60 -9.29 0.41 5.15
CA PHE A 60 -10.48 -0.20 5.74
C PHE A 60 -10.57 0.02 7.25
N VAL A 61 -9.47 -0.18 7.98
CA VAL A 61 -9.42 0.02 9.45
C VAL A 61 -9.69 1.49 9.82
N GLU A 62 -9.09 2.44 9.10
CA GLU A 62 -9.32 3.88 9.34
C GLU A 62 -10.78 4.28 9.11
N ALA A 63 -11.42 3.71 8.08
CA ALA A 63 -12.84 3.96 7.80
C ALA A 63 -13.75 3.42 8.92
N ASP A 64 -13.45 2.25 9.47
CA ASP A 64 -14.22 1.62 10.55
C ASP A 64 -14.12 2.45 11.84
N VAL A 65 -12.91 2.83 12.24
CA VAL A 65 -12.67 3.69 13.42
C VAL A 65 -13.39 5.04 13.31
N SER A 66 -13.37 5.64 12.11
CA SER A 66 -14.05 6.92 11.88
C SER A 66 -15.57 6.81 12.02
N ARG A 67 -16.15 5.72 11.50
CA ARG A 67 -17.58 5.43 11.61
C ARG A 67 -17.99 5.14 13.05
N ASP A 68 -17.21 4.33 13.76
CA ASP A 68 -17.47 4.00 15.16
C ASP A 68 -17.37 5.22 16.07
N LEU A 69 -16.38 6.09 15.84
CA LEU A 69 -16.29 7.37 16.56
C LEU A 69 -17.49 8.29 16.28
N ALA A 70 -17.94 8.37 15.01
CA ALA A 70 -19.12 9.16 14.67
C ALA A 70 -20.38 8.60 15.35
N HIS A 71 -20.54 7.27 15.39
CA HIS A 71 -21.63 6.61 16.09
C HIS A 71 -21.59 6.88 17.61
N LEU A 72 -20.43 6.70 18.24
CA LEU A 72 -20.25 6.99 19.67
C LEU A 72 -20.53 8.45 20.01
N LYS A 73 -20.08 9.40 19.17
CA LYS A 73 -20.39 10.83 19.34
C LYS A 73 -21.90 11.07 19.24
N ALA A 74 -22.60 10.46 18.30
CA ALA A 74 -24.06 10.61 18.18
C ALA A 74 -24.80 10.07 19.42
N VAL A 75 -24.38 8.91 19.93
CA VAL A 75 -24.94 8.31 21.15
C VAL A 75 -24.66 9.19 22.38
N LEU A 76 -23.44 9.72 22.51
CA LEU A 76 -23.08 10.59 23.63
C LEU A 76 -23.69 12.00 23.54
N ALA A 77 -23.94 12.49 22.33
CA ALA A 77 -24.56 13.78 22.09
C ALA A 77 -26.08 13.80 22.28
N THR A 78 -26.71 12.65 22.57
CA THR A 78 -28.14 12.58 22.94
C THR A 78 -28.27 12.49 24.47
N PRO A 79 -28.64 13.60 25.17
CA PRO A 79 -28.66 13.62 26.64
C PRO A 79 -29.87 12.88 27.25
N ASP A 80 -30.95 12.64 26.50
CA ASP A 80 -32.29 12.40 27.08
C ASP A 80 -32.73 10.93 27.21
N ARG A 81 -31.83 10.01 27.56
CA ARG A 81 -32.27 8.65 27.95
C ARG A 81 -31.69 8.11 29.25
N ARG A 82 -31.02 8.95 30.03
CA ARG A 82 -30.65 8.60 31.41
C ARG A 82 -31.55 9.35 32.37
N ILE A 83 -32.60 8.63 32.80
CA ILE A 83 -33.38 8.81 34.03
C ILE A 83 -34.51 9.84 33.94
N SER A 84 -35.74 9.33 33.85
CA SER A 84 -36.89 9.83 34.62
C SER A 84 -38.06 8.83 34.54
N PRO A 85 -38.89 8.66 35.59
CA PRO A 85 -38.67 8.83 37.03
C PRO A 85 -38.41 7.50 37.77
#